data_AF-A0A940X6G1-F1
#
_entry.id   AF-A0A940X6G1-F1
#
_cell.length_a   1.000
_cell.length_b   1.000
_cell.length_c   1.000
_cell.angle_alpha   90.00
_cell.angle_beta   90.00
_cell.angle_gamma   90.00
#
_symmetry.space_group_name_H-M   'P 1'
#
loop_
_entity.id
_entity.type
_entity.pdbx_description
1 polymer ?
#
loop_
_entity_poly.entity_id
_entity_poly.type
_entity_poly.pdbx_seq_one_letter_code
_entity_poly.pdbx_strand_id
1 'polypeptide(L)'
;MPVVGANIAGRIRCYVGGEPFGNWDEPLCVLGAASDHLLNLAASPSGQWHPLLEALTPRQRFSALDDLIYESSISAHPSVMSVLFNTHFLTNISETFDYTKSFILSDPDEQVQVLVDSPRGFFHAKLSRSEFVSLAEGFSNWVKLQEHRLIGGGA
;
A
#
# COMPACT_ATOMS: atom_id res chain seq x y z
N MET A 1 -6.19 21.06 7.52
CA MET A 1 -5.86 20.27 6.32
C MET A 1 -6.24 21.08 5.11
N PRO A 2 -5.33 21.32 4.15
CA PRO A 2 -5.71 21.92 2.87
C PRO A 2 -6.72 21.05 2.12
N VAL A 3 -7.54 21.66 1.27
CA VAL A 3 -8.49 20.99 0.38
C VAL A 3 -7.92 21.00 -1.03
N VAL A 4 -7.96 19.85 -1.73
CA VAL A 4 -7.50 19.67 -3.10
C VAL A 4 -8.65 19.08 -3.92
N GLY A 5 -9.37 19.94 -4.65
CA GLY A 5 -10.59 19.55 -5.34
C GLY A 5 -11.66 19.07 -4.36
N ALA A 6 -12.13 17.83 -4.52
CA ALA A 6 -13.08 17.19 -3.61
C ALA A 6 -12.41 16.38 -2.48
N ASN A 7 -11.08 16.44 -2.35
CA ASN A 7 -10.31 15.66 -1.38
C ASN A 7 -9.70 16.57 -0.31
N ILE A 8 -9.39 15.99 0.84
CA ILE A 8 -8.47 16.61 1.79
C ILE A 8 -7.03 16.20 1.51
N ALA A 9 -6.13 17.13 1.71
CA ALA A 9 -4.70 16.87 1.76
C ALA A 9 -4.18 17.00 3.20
N GLY A 10 -3.23 16.15 3.56
CA GLY A 10 -2.68 16.14 4.91
C GLY A 10 -1.39 15.35 5.00
N ARG A 11 -1.09 14.93 6.22
CA ARG A 11 0.08 14.13 6.57
C ARG A 11 -0.40 12.72 6.91
N ILE A 12 0.27 11.72 6.37
CA ILE A 12 0.07 10.33 6.79
C ILE A 12 1.42 9.70 7.12
N ARG A 13 1.37 8.71 8.00
CA ARG A 13 2.50 7.85 8.34
C ARG A 13 1.94 6.48 8.62
N CYS A 14 2.50 5.49 7.96
CA CYS A 14 2.12 4.10 8.11
C CYS A 14 3.10 3.40 9.06
N TYR A 15 2.65 2.37 9.76
CA TYR A 15 3.49 1.56 10.62
C TYR A 15 3.40 0.10 10.16
N VAL A 16 4.55 -0.52 9.90
CA VAL A 16 4.66 -1.92 9.48
C VAL A 16 5.62 -2.61 10.43
N GLY A 17 5.13 -3.61 11.16
CA GLY A 17 5.94 -4.32 12.16
C GLY A 17 6.42 -3.41 13.31
N GLY A 18 5.69 -2.32 13.58
CA GLY A 18 6.09 -1.28 14.55
C GLY A 18 7.02 -0.20 13.98
N GLU A 19 7.56 -0.39 12.78
CA GLU A 19 8.44 0.59 12.14
C GLU A 19 7.63 1.59 11.31
N PRO A 20 7.82 2.91 11.53
CA PRO A 20 7.14 3.92 10.74
C PRO A 20 7.80 4.12 9.38
N PHE A 21 6.98 4.30 8.35
CA PHE A 21 7.38 4.76 7.02
C PHE A 21 6.34 5.72 6.43
N GLY A 22 6.75 6.52 5.44
CA GLY A 22 6.01 7.68 4.98
C GLY A 22 6.59 8.99 5.50
N ASN A 23 6.39 10.05 4.72
CA ASN A 23 6.94 11.37 5.02
C ASN A 23 5.90 12.20 5.78
N TRP A 24 5.92 12.12 7.12
CA TRP A 24 5.01 12.92 7.95
C TRP A 24 5.20 14.43 7.77
N ASP A 25 6.36 14.87 7.30
CA ASP A 25 6.61 16.28 7.06
C ASP A 25 6.00 16.76 5.72
N GLU A 26 5.65 15.85 4.80
CA GLU A 26 4.92 16.14 3.57
C GLU A 26 3.44 16.44 3.88
N PRO A 27 2.98 17.70 3.74
CA PRO A 27 1.65 18.09 4.18
C PRO A 27 0.58 17.93 3.09
N LEU A 28 0.94 17.36 1.94
CA LEU A 28 0.15 17.36 0.70
C LEU A 28 -0.26 15.96 0.22
N CYS A 29 -0.20 14.93 1.06
CA CYS A 29 -0.78 13.64 0.72
C CYS A 29 -2.30 13.79 0.52
N VAL A 30 -2.80 13.43 -0.65
CA VAL A 30 -4.23 13.41 -0.98
C VAL A 30 -4.86 12.17 -0.33
N LEU A 31 -5.47 12.35 0.83
CA LEU A 31 -5.90 11.23 1.69
C LEU A 31 -7.06 10.43 1.09
N GLY A 32 -7.89 11.04 0.25
CA GLY A 32 -8.95 10.34 -0.49
C GLY A 32 -8.39 9.27 -1.43
N ALA A 33 -7.36 9.62 -2.22
CA ALA A 33 -6.68 8.65 -3.07
C ALA A 33 -6.03 7.52 -2.26
N ALA A 34 -5.41 7.85 -1.11
CA ALA A 34 -4.86 6.88 -0.15
C ALA A 34 -5.93 5.90 0.34
N SER A 35 -7.07 6.42 0.78
CA SER A 35 -8.22 5.65 1.24
C SER A 35 -8.74 4.73 0.14
N ASP A 36 -9.01 5.26 -1.05
CA ASP A 36 -9.61 4.50 -2.15
C ASP A 36 -8.70 3.38 -2.63
N HIS A 37 -7.38 3.63 -2.69
CA HIS A 37 -6.43 2.58 -3.01
C HIS A 37 -6.51 1.43 -2.01
N LEU A 38 -6.42 1.71 -0.71
CA LEU A 38 -6.46 0.69 0.34
C LEU A 38 -7.80 -0.08 0.37
N LEU A 39 -8.93 0.60 0.14
CA LEU A 39 -10.23 -0.06 0.02
C LEU A 39 -10.32 -0.98 -1.20
N ASN A 40 -9.78 -0.56 -2.34
CA ASN A 40 -9.72 -1.41 -3.52
C ASN A 40 -8.90 -2.68 -3.22
N LEU A 41 -7.76 -2.56 -2.53
CA LEU A 41 -6.97 -3.70 -2.08
C LEU A 41 -7.77 -4.62 -1.14
N ALA A 42 -8.50 -4.02 -0.20
CA ALA A 42 -9.33 -4.73 0.76
C ALA A 42 -10.49 -5.47 0.09
N ALA A 43 -10.96 -5.00 -1.07
CA ALA A 43 -12.00 -5.63 -1.87
C ALA A 43 -11.48 -6.65 -2.91
N SER A 44 -10.19 -6.62 -3.28
CA SER A 44 -9.59 -7.52 -4.28
C SER A 44 -9.61 -8.97 -3.80
N PRO A 45 -10.07 -9.97 -4.58
CA PRO A 45 -10.18 -11.36 -4.13
C PRO A 45 -8.90 -11.89 -3.46
N SER A 46 -9.03 -12.60 -2.34
CA SER A 46 -7.94 -13.44 -1.82
C SER A 46 -7.59 -14.52 -2.84
N GLY A 47 -6.30 -14.88 -2.96
CA GLY A 47 -5.86 -15.96 -3.86
C GLY A 47 -5.10 -15.53 -5.11
N GLN A 48 -4.69 -14.27 -5.22
CA GLN A 48 -3.77 -13.80 -6.25
C GLN A 48 -2.28 -14.10 -5.93
N TRP A 49 -2.01 -15.22 -5.26
CA TRP A 49 -0.65 -15.62 -4.92
C TRP A 49 0.03 -16.34 -6.09
N HIS A 50 1.28 -15.98 -6.37
CA HIS A 50 2.05 -16.68 -7.38
C HIS A 50 2.98 -17.73 -6.75
N PRO A 51 3.02 -18.98 -7.26
CA PRO A 51 3.86 -20.06 -6.70
C PRO A 51 5.35 -19.70 -6.57
N LEU A 52 5.87 -18.82 -7.44
CA LEU A 52 7.25 -18.33 -7.34
C LEU A 52 7.58 -17.66 -6.00
N LEU A 53 6.58 -17.15 -5.28
CA LEU A 53 6.77 -16.46 -4.00
C LEU A 53 6.69 -17.40 -2.79
N GLU A 54 6.20 -18.63 -2.96
CA GLU A 54 5.83 -19.53 -1.87
C GLU A 54 7.04 -19.92 -1.00
N ALA A 55 8.10 -20.41 -1.64
CA ALA A 55 9.33 -20.85 -0.97
C ALA A 55 10.29 -19.71 -0.56
N LEU A 56 9.97 -18.46 -0.88
CA LEU A 56 10.85 -17.32 -0.65
C LEU A 56 10.65 -16.72 0.74
N THR A 57 11.75 -16.30 1.37
CA THR A 57 11.69 -15.45 2.57
C THR A 57 11.12 -14.07 2.23
N PRO A 58 10.61 -13.29 3.21
CA PRO A 58 10.10 -11.94 2.95
C PRO A 58 11.08 -11.03 2.18
N ARG A 59 12.38 -11.07 2.52
CA ARG A 59 13.40 -10.29 1.80
C ARG A 59 13.59 -10.78 0.36
N GLN A 60 13.59 -12.09 0.13
CA GLN A 60 13.69 -12.66 -1.21
C GLN A 60 12.45 -12.37 -2.05
N ARG A 61 11.24 -12.37 -1.46
CA ARG A 61 10.01 -11.94 -2.14
C ARG A 61 10.14 -10.48 -2.58
N PHE A 62 10.60 -9.61 -1.68
CA PHE A 62 10.81 -8.21 -2.00
C PHE A 62 11.79 -8.05 -3.17
N SER A 63 12.98 -8.68 -3.10
CA SER A 63 13.97 -8.60 -4.18
C SER A 63 13.43 -9.15 -5.49
N ALA A 64 12.76 -10.30 -5.48
CA ALA A 64 12.15 -10.86 -6.68
C ALA A 64 11.13 -9.90 -7.31
N LEU A 65 10.27 -9.27 -6.50
CA LEU A 65 9.31 -8.28 -6.99
C LEU A 65 10.01 -7.04 -7.54
N ASP A 66 11.02 -6.51 -6.83
CA ASP A 66 11.80 -5.36 -7.27
C ASP A 66 12.49 -5.63 -8.62
N ASP A 67 13.15 -6.78 -8.75
CA ASP A 67 13.81 -7.21 -9.99
C ASP A 67 12.80 -7.30 -11.15
N LEU A 68 11.62 -7.88 -10.92
CA LEU A 68 10.57 -8.01 -11.96
C LEU A 68 10.05 -6.66 -12.48
N ILE A 69 10.12 -5.59 -11.68
CA ILE A 69 9.66 -4.25 -12.07
C ILE A 69 10.69 -3.55 -12.95
N TYR A 70 11.98 -3.72 -12.65
CA TYR A 70 13.05 -3.00 -13.32
C TYR A 70 13.73 -3.79 -14.45
N GLU A 71 13.57 -5.12 -14.48
CA GLU A 71 14.05 -5.95 -15.60
C GLU A 71 13.06 -5.92 -16.78
N SER A 72 13.35 -5.02 -17.73
CA SER A 72 12.55 -4.78 -18.94
C SER A 72 12.39 -5.98 -19.88
N SER A 73 13.26 -6.99 -19.78
CA SER A 73 13.17 -8.23 -20.57
C SER A 73 12.18 -9.24 -20.00
N ILE A 74 11.89 -9.18 -18.70
CA ILE A 74 11.08 -10.17 -17.97
C ILE A 74 9.62 -9.72 -17.82
N SER A 75 9.39 -8.41 -17.73
CA SER A 75 8.05 -7.80 -17.64
C SER A 75 7.13 -8.06 -18.84
N ALA A 76 7.65 -8.51 -19.98
CA ALA A 76 6.84 -8.90 -21.14
C ALA A 76 6.24 -10.32 -21.03
N HIS A 77 6.66 -11.13 -20.04
CA HIS A 77 6.19 -12.51 -19.90
C HIS A 77 4.82 -12.56 -19.16
N PRO A 78 3.79 -13.26 -19.67
CA PRO A 78 2.45 -13.28 -19.07
C PRO A 78 2.42 -13.73 -17.60
N SER A 79 3.28 -14.68 -17.20
CA SER A 79 3.37 -15.13 -15.81
C SER A 79 3.90 -14.03 -14.88
N VAL A 80 4.80 -13.17 -15.36
CA VAL A 80 5.39 -12.07 -14.61
C VAL A 80 4.38 -10.93 -14.45
N MET A 81 3.65 -10.64 -15.52
CA MET A 81 2.53 -9.70 -15.47
C MET A 81 1.50 -10.12 -14.44
N SER A 82 1.17 -11.42 -14.35
CA SER A 82 0.30 -11.93 -13.30
C SER A 82 0.82 -11.62 -11.89
N VAL A 83 2.12 -11.82 -11.61
CA VAL A 83 2.73 -11.47 -10.30
C VAL A 83 2.59 -9.97 -10.00
N LEU A 84 2.86 -9.12 -10.99
CA LEU A 84 2.83 -7.68 -10.83
C LEU A 84 1.41 -7.12 -10.70
N PHE A 85 0.42 -7.67 -11.42
CA PHE A 85 -0.99 -7.31 -11.25
C PHE A 85 -1.52 -7.66 -9.85
N ASN A 86 -0.92 -8.65 -9.22
CA ASN A 86 -1.29 -9.15 -7.90
C ASN A 86 -0.51 -8.47 -6.75
N THR A 87 0.38 -7.53 -7.09
CA THR A 87 1.24 -6.82 -6.15
C THR A 87 0.91 -5.35 -6.16
N HIS A 88 0.75 -4.76 -4.98
CA HIS A 88 0.41 -3.35 -4.86
C HIS A 88 1.53 -2.54 -4.22
N PHE A 89 1.72 -1.32 -4.72
CA PHE A 89 2.71 -0.39 -4.22
C PHE A 89 2.04 0.64 -3.32
N LEU A 90 2.46 0.71 -2.05
CA LEU A 90 2.03 1.81 -1.18
C LEU A 90 2.70 3.15 -1.57
N THR A 91 3.72 3.13 -2.44
CA THR A 91 4.54 4.30 -2.75
C THR A 91 3.90 5.30 -3.71
N ASN A 92 2.79 4.96 -4.38
CA ASN A 92 2.21 5.81 -5.43
C ASN A 92 0.88 6.46 -5.02
N ILE A 93 0.55 6.47 -3.73
CA ILE A 93 -0.73 7.02 -3.27
C ILE A 93 -0.61 8.49 -2.87
N SER A 94 -0.01 9.28 -3.77
CA SER A 94 0.20 10.73 -3.67
C SER A 94 1.26 11.25 -2.70
N GLU A 95 2.12 10.39 -2.16
CA GLU A 95 3.28 10.82 -1.35
C GLU A 95 4.61 10.61 -2.08
N THR A 96 5.55 11.50 -1.79
CA THR A 96 6.97 11.28 -2.04
C THR A 96 7.52 10.42 -0.90
N PHE A 97 7.41 9.10 -1.02
CA PHE A 97 8.03 8.19 -0.06
C PHE A 97 9.56 8.19 -0.25
N ASP A 98 10.26 9.11 0.44
CA ASP A 98 11.72 9.29 0.42
C ASP A 98 12.48 7.95 0.39
N TYR A 99 12.95 7.57 -0.80
CA TYR A 99 13.78 6.38 -1.04
C TYR A 99 13.22 5.08 -0.45
N THR A 100 11.90 5.00 -0.25
CA THR A 100 11.23 3.83 0.32
C THR A 100 10.46 3.11 -0.77
N LYS A 101 10.61 1.79 -0.81
CA LYS A 101 9.88 0.90 -1.73
C LYS A 101 9.08 -0.08 -0.89
N SER A 102 7.88 -0.42 -1.35
CA SER A 102 7.01 -1.31 -0.58
C SER A 102 6.08 -2.13 -1.47
N PHE A 103 5.77 -3.34 -1.02
CA PHE A 103 4.82 -4.25 -1.64
C PHE A 103 3.76 -4.71 -0.64
N ILE A 104 2.50 -4.74 -1.07
CA ILE A 104 1.42 -5.47 -0.40
C ILE A 104 1.12 -6.71 -1.23
N LEU A 105 1.09 -7.87 -0.57
CA LEU A 105 0.79 -9.17 -1.14
C LEU A 105 -0.39 -9.81 -0.42
N SER A 106 -1.31 -10.41 -1.18
CA SER A 106 -2.34 -11.29 -0.62
C SER A 106 -1.86 -12.75 -0.71
N ASP A 107 -1.61 -13.35 0.44
CA ASP A 107 -1.19 -14.74 0.63
C ASP A 107 -2.42 -15.68 0.57
N PRO A 108 -2.27 -16.95 0.14
CA PRO A 108 -3.38 -17.92 0.11
C PRO A 108 -4.05 -18.16 1.47
N ASP A 109 -3.31 -17.98 2.57
CA ASP A 109 -3.80 -18.26 3.93
C ASP A 109 -4.66 -17.14 4.54
N GLU A 110 -5.38 -16.37 3.70
CA GLU A 110 -6.15 -15.19 4.11
C GLU A 110 -5.28 -14.18 4.89
N GLN A 111 -4.00 -14.09 4.53
CA GLN A 111 -3.07 -13.13 5.10
C GLN A 111 -2.72 -12.05 4.08
N VAL A 112 -2.51 -10.84 4.58
CA VAL A 112 -1.88 -9.75 3.83
C VAL A 112 -0.46 -9.62 4.34
N GLN A 113 0.51 -9.61 3.44
CA GLN A 113 1.91 -9.33 3.77
C GLN A 113 2.28 -7.94 3.26
N VAL A 114 2.90 -7.15 4.12
CA VAL A 114 3.48 -5.85 3.75
C VAL A 114 4.99 -5.97 3.86
N LEU A 115 5.69 -5.67 2.76
CA LEU A 115 7.14 -5.72 2.64
C LEU A 115 7.64 -4.30 2.35
N VAL A 116 8.66 -3.83 3.06
CA VAL A 116 9.18 -2.48 2.85
C VAL A 116 10.70 -2.46 2.95
N ASP A 117 11.33 -1.80 1.98
CA ASP A 117 12.76 -1.48 1.96
C ASP A 117 12.93 0.03 2.03
N SER A 118 13.73 0.49 2.99
CA SER A 118 13.92 1.91 3.27
C SER A 118 15.38 2.19 3.68
N PRO A 119 15.79 3.47 3.78
CA PRO A 119 17.09 3.83 4.34
C PRO A 119 17.33 3.33 5.77
N ARG A 120 16.27 3.02 6.53
CA ARG A 120 16.35 2.49 7.90
C ARG A 120 16.49 0.97 7.96
N GLY A 121 16.45 0.31 6.80
CA GLY A 121 16.49 -1.13 6.66
C GLY A 121 15.18 -1.73 6.14
N PHE A 122 15.15 -3.06 6.14
CA PHE A 122 14.03 -3.88 5.68
C PHE A 122 13.10 -4.25 6.82
N PHE A 123 11.80 -4.02 6.63
CA PHE A 123 10.77 -4.41 7.58
C PHE A 123 9.60 -5.08 6.87
N HIS A 124 8.93 -5.97 7.60
CA HIS A 124 7.77 -6.67 7.09
C HIS A 124 6.75 -6.92 8.19
N ALA A 125 5.48 -7.03 7.80
CA ALA A 125 4.41 -7.46 8.67
C ALA A 125 3.50 -8.44 7.94
N LYS A 126 2.85 -9.30 8.72
CA LYS A 126 1.71 -10.09 8.29
C LYS A 126 0.52 -9.70 9.15
N LEU A 127 -0.64 -9.59 8.53
CA LEU A 127 -1.91 -9.40 9.22
C LEU A 127 -2.98 -10.23 8.53
N SER A 128 -4.00 -10.61 9.27
CA SER A 128 -5.14 -11.30 8.68
C SER A 128 -5.86 -10.37 7.69
N ARG A 129 -6.54 -10.97 6.71
CA ARG A 129 -7.35 -10.24 5.75
C ARG A 129 -8.42 -9.39 6.43
N SER A 130 -9.06 -9.91 7.48
CA SER A 130 -10.06 -9.19 8.26
C SER A 130 -9.48 -7.97 8.99
N GLU A 131 -8.27 -8.08 9.54
CA GLU A 131 -7.56 -6.93 10.13
C GLU A 131 -7.25 -5.87 9.07
N PHE A 132 -6.77 -6.28 7.89
CA PHE A 132 -6.48 -5.36 6.79
C PHE A 132 -7.74 -4.64 6.30
N VAL A 133 -8.85 -5.37 6.11
CA VAL A 133 -10.15 -4.80 5.74
C VAL A 133 -10.61 -3.78 6.80
N SER A 134 -10.55 -4.16 8.09
CA SER A 134 -10.96 -3.29 9.18
C SER A 134 -10.13 -1.99 9.24
N LEU A 135 -8.82 -2.08 8.97
CA LEU A 135 -7.92 -0.92 8.87
C LEU A 135 -8.29 -0.02 7.69
N ALA A 136 -8.49 -0.58 6.50
CA ALA A 136 -8.84 0.16 5.29
C ALA A 136 -10.20 0.87 5.43
N GLU A 137 -11.22 0.18 5.96
CA GLU A 137 -12.54 0.75 6.23
C GLU A 137 -12.48 1.82 7.31
N GLY A 138 -11.74 1.59 8.40
CA GLY A 138 -11.56 2.56 9.47
C GLY A 138 -10.91 3.85 8.97
N PHE A 139 -9.86 3.73 8.16
CA PHE A 139 -9.19 4.87 7.55
C PHE A 139 -10.12 5.61 6.56
N SER A 140 -10.82 4.89 5.69
CA SER A 140 -11.75 5.50 4.73
C SER A 140 -12.90 6.25 5.42
N ASN A 141 -13.47 5.67 6.47
CA ASN A 141 -14.51 6.32 7.27
C ASN A 141 -13.99 7.60 7.92
N TRP A 142 -12.77 7.59 8.42
CA TRP A 142 -12.14 8.79 8.98
C TRP A 142 -11.91 9.86 7.90
N VAL A 143 -11.43 9.50 6.70
CA VAL A 143 -11.23 10.44 5.57
C VAL A 143 -12.55 11.08 5.17
N LYS A 144 -13.61 10.29 4.94
CA LYS A 144 -14.96 10.80 4.61
C LYS A 144 -15.50 11.75 5.67
N LEU A 145 -15.28 11.45 6.95
CA LEU A 145 -15.67 12.33 8.05
C LEU A 145 -14.92 13.66 8.00
N GLN A 146 -13.62 13.65 7.71
CA GLN A 146 -12.83 14.87 7.57
C GLN A 146 -13.24 15.68 6.34
N GLU A 147 -13.48 15.03 5.20
CA GLU A 147 -13.99 15.66 3.98
C GLU A 147 -15.34 16.33 4.22
N HIS A 148 -16.28 15.64 4.87
CA HIS A 148 -17.58 16.23 5.23
C HIS A 148 -17.42 17.46 6.14
N ARG A 149 -16.50 17.42 7.12
CA ARG A 149 -16.26 18.55 8.04
C ARG A 149 -15.63 19.76 7.34
N LEU A 150 -14.66 19.53 6.45
CA LEU A 150 -13.83 20.59 5.87
C LEU A 150 -14.36 21.11 4.54
N ILE A 151 -15.09 20.28 3.79
CA ILE A 151 -15.66 20.62 2.48
C ILE A 151 -17.16 20.90 2.60
N GLY A 152 -17.88 20.09 3.39
CA GLY A 152 -19.32 20.23 3.60
C GLY A 152 -19.74 21.29 4.63
N GLY A 153 -18.82 21.76 5.49
CA GLY A 153 -19.07 22.78 6.51
C GLY A 153 -18.93 24.24 6.04
N GLY A 154 -18.82 24.48 4.74
CA GLY A 154 -18.66 25.80 4.13
C GLY A 154 -19.98 26.46 3.70
N ALA A 155 -21.05 26.33 4.50
CA ALA A 155 -22.32 27.03 4.32
C ALA A 155 -22.66 27.86 5.57
#